data_AF-A0A8S4QGN7-F1
#
_entry.id   AF-A0A8S4QGN7-F1
#
_cell.length_a   1.000
_cell.length_b   1.000
_cell.length_c   1.000
_cell.angle_alpha   90.00
_cell.angle_beta   90.00
_cell.angle_gamma   90.00
#
_symmetry.space_group_name_H-M   'P 1'
#
loop_
_entity.id
_entity.type
_entity.pdbx_description
1 polymer ?
#
loop_
_entity_poly.entity_id
_entity_poly.type
_entity_poly.pdbx_seq_one_letter_code
_entity_poly.pdbx_strand_id
1 'polypeptide(L)' 'RLIDKTRVTCIKWVPGSSNLFVSAHASGQLYVYNEELTCAAAPPHYQLFKQGDGYSIHTCRTKSTRNPLYR' A
#
# COMPACT_ATOMS: atom_id res chain seq x y z
N ARG A 1 12.06 0.18 -5.42
CA ARG A 1 11.30 0.83 -6.53
C ARG A 1 10.42 -0.18 -7.29
N LEU A 2 9.74 -1.08 -6.57
CA LEU A 2 8.91 -2.16 -7.17
C LEU A 2 7.41 -1.94 -7.00
N ILE A 3 7.01 -1.15 -5.99
CA ILE A 3 5.61 -0.82 -5.71
C ILE A 3 5.17 0.38 -6.55
N ASP A 4 5.87 1.50 -6.39
CA ASP A 4 5.68 2.72 -7.16
C ASP A 4 7.06 3.30 -7.51
N LYS A 5 7.18 3.86 -8.72
CA LYS A 5 8.44 4.45 -9.23
C LYS A 5 8.52 5.96 -8.99
N THR A 6 7.39 6.60 -8.71
CA THR A 6 7.30 8.04 -8.44
C THR A 6 7.74 8.35 -7.01
N ARG A 7 8.17 9.59 -6.78
CA ARG A 7 8.64 10.04 -5.47
C ARG A 7 7.53 9.95 -4.42
N VAL A 8 7.90 9.59 -3.19
CA VAL A 8 7.04 9.72 -2.02
C VAL A 8 6.82 11.20 -1.73
N THR A 9 5.58 11.59 -1.47
CA THR A 9 5.18 12.97 -1.16
C THR A 9 4.78 13.14 0.30
N CYS A 10 4.30 12.09 0.96
CA CYS A 10 3.91 12.11 2.36
C CYS A 10 4.07 10.71 3.00
N ILE A 11 4.47 10.66 4.27
CA ILE A 11 4.46 9.46 5.11
C ILE A 11 3.84 9.83 6.45
N LYS A 12 2.87 9.03 6.93
CA LYS A 12 2.22 9.22 8.23
C LYS A 12 1.88 7.88 8.88
N TRP A 13 2.04 7.80 10.19
CA TRP A 13 1.53 6.70 11.00
C TRP A 13 0.00 6.72 11.05
N VAL A 14 -0.63 5.54 11.01
CA VAL A 14 -2.09 5.41 11.15
C VAL A 14 -2.45 5.69 12.61
N PRO A 15 -3.33 6.66 12.90
CA PRO A 15 -3.76 6.95 14.27
C PRO A 15 -4.34 5.70 14.95
N GLY A 16 -3.88 5.42 16.17
CA GLY A 16 -4.33 4.27 16.96
C GLY A 16 -3.72 2.92 16.56
N SER A 17 -2.82 2.88 15.57
CA SER A 17 -2.01 1.69 15.27
C SER A 17 -0.57 1.91 15.70
N SER A 18 0.05 0.87 16.27
CA SER A 18 1.46 0.88 16.63
C SER A 18 2.39 0.60 15.45
N ASN A 19 1.92 -0.19 14.47
CA ASN A 19 2.76 -0.77 13.43
C ASN A 19 2.36 -0.38 12.00
N LEU A 20 1.25 0.34 11.80
CA LEU A 20 0.77 0.71 10.47
C LEU A 20 1.14 2.16 10.10
N PHE A 21 1.65 2.34 8.89
CA PHE A 21 1.87 3.65 8.28
C PHE A 21 1.37 3.69 6.83
N VAL A 22 1.09 4.89 6.34
CA VAL A 22 0.67 5.17 4.97
C VAL A 22 1.75 5.98 4.28
N SER A 23 2.02 5.64 3.03
CA SER A 23 2.83 6.45 2.11
C SER A 23 1.98 6.92 0.94
N ALA A 24 2.10 8.20 0.59
CA ALA A 24 1.52 8.79 -0.60
C ALA A 24 2.61 9.07 -1.64
N HIS A 25 2.28 8.83 -2.92
CA HIS A 25 3.21 8.98 -4.04
C HIS A 25 2.72 10.04 -5.03
N ALA A 26 3.64 10.61 -5.81
CA ALA A 26 3.31 11.61 -6.83
C ALA A 26 2.46 11.06 -7.99
N SER A 27 2.35 9.74 -8.11
CA SER A 27 1.38 9.04 -8.98
C SER A 27 -0.08 9.25 -8.58
N GLY A 28 -0.35 9.78 -7.38
CA GLY A 28 -1.69 9.85 -6.79
C GLY A 28 -2.06 8.60 -5.98
N GLN A 29 -1.18 7.60 -5.91
CA GLN A 29 -1.43 6.34 -5.21
C GLN A 29 -1.05 6.45 -3.72
N LEU A 30 -1.82 5.75 -2.87
CA LEU A 30 -1.50 5.53 -1.47
C LEU A 30 -1.33 4.04 -1.18
N TYR A 31 -0.40 3.74 -0.29
CA TYR A 31 -0.09 2.37 0.12
C TYR A 31 0.02 2.29 1.63
N VAL A 32 -0.62 1.28 2.22
CA VAL A 32 -0.53 0.97 3.65
C VAL A 32 0.58 -0.05 3.86
N TYR A 33 1.40 0.17 4.88
CA TYR A 33 2.50 -0.68 5.26
C TYR A 33 2.40 -1.05 6.74
N ASN A 34 2.89 -2.23 7.09
CA ASN A 34 3.19 -2.63 8.46
C ASN A 34 4.71 -2.66 8.65
N GLU A 35 5.24 -1.94 9.64
CA GLU A 35 6.69 -1.86 9.88
C GLU A 35 7.35 -3.23 10.18
N GLU A 36 6.57 -4.19 10.69
CA GLU A 36 7.03 -5.53 11.04
C GLU A 36 7.14 -6.46 9.82
N LEU A 37 6.62 -6.03 8.65
CA LEU A 37 6.58 -6.83 7.43
C LEU A 37 7.59 -6.35 6.39
N THR A 38 8.15 -7.31 5.66
CA THR A 38 9.03 -7.03 4.52
C THR A 38 8.24 -6.79 3.24
N CYS A 39 8.83 -6.01 2.32
CA CYS A 39 8.33 -5.89 0.95
C CYS A 39 8.67 -7.15 0.14
N ALA A 40 7.80 -7.53 -0.79
CA ALA A 40 8.10 -8.62 -1.71
C ALA A 40 9.23 -8.24 -2.70
N ALA A 41 10.01 -9.24 -3.11
CA ALA A 41 11.06 -9.10 -4.13
C ALA A 41 10.51 -8.91 -5.56
N ALA A 42 9.22 -9.16 -5.76
CA ALA A 42 8.52 -8.99 -7.03
C ALA A 42 7.39 -7.95 -6.91
N PRO A 43 7.02 -7.26 -8.01
CA PRO A 43 5.87 -6.38 -8.02
C PRO A 43 4.58 -7.12 -7.61
N PRO A 44 3.74 -6.53 -6.74
CA PRO A 44 2.47 -7.13 -6.37
C PRO A 44 1.46 -7.14 -7.53
N HIS A 45 0.64 -8.20 -7.57
CA HIS A 45 -0.51 -8.28 -8.46
C HIS A 45 -1.77 -7.81 -7.73
N TYR A 46 -2.27 -6.66 -8.15
CA TYR A 46 -3.44 -6.00 -7.59
C TYR A 46 -4.72 -6.41 -8.31
N GLN A 47 -5.81 -6.55 -7.56
CA GLN A 47 -7.17 -6.73 -8.06
C GLN A 47 -8.09 -5.69 -7.44
N LEU A 48 -9.04 -5.16 -8.21
CA LEU A 48 -10.03 -4.20 -7.71
C LEU A 48 -10.85 -4.82 -6.57
N PHE A 49 -10.92 -4.11 -5.45
CA PHE A 49 -11.69 -4.49 -4.28
C PHE A 49 -12.91 -3.59 -4.07
N LYS A 50 -12.72 -2.27 -4.19
CA LYS A 50 -13.79 -1.28 -4.03
C LYS A 50 -13.54 -0.09 -4.96
N GLN A 51 -14.60 0.54 -5.46
CA GLN A 51 -14.52 1.75 -6.26
C GLN A 51 -15.64 2.71 -5.85
N GLY A 52 -15.38 4.00 -6.03
CA GLY A 52 -16.39 5.06 -5.94
C GLY A 52 -15.92 6.29 -6.71
N ASP A 53 -16.64 7.40 -6.56
CA ASP A 53 -16.31 8.64 -7.28
C ASP A 53 -14.92 9.14 -6.86
N GLY A 54 -14.00 9.19 -7.82
CA GLY A 54 -12.64 9.69 -7.62
C GLY A 54 -11.68 8.74 -6.91
N TYR A 55 -12.05 7.49 -6.61
CA TYR A 55 -11.12 6.53 -5.98
C TYR A 55 -11.36 5.06 -6.35
N SER A 56 -10.30 4.27 -6.25
CA SER A 56 -10.36 2.81 -6.31
C SER A 56 -9.40 2.20 -5.30
N ILE A 57 -9.83 1.12 -4.66
CA ILE A 57 -9.06 0.35 -3.69
C ILE A 57 -8.74 -0.98 -4.36
N HIS A 58 -7.46 -1.32 -4.40
CA HIS A 58 -6.99 -2.59 -4.92
C HIS A 58 -6.33 -3.40 -3.81
N THR A 59 -6.48 -4.73 -3.88
CA THR A 59 -5.87 -5.66 -2.92
C THR A 59 -4.99 -6.69 -3.64
N CYS A 60 -3.98 -7.22 -2.95
CA CYS A 60 -3.10 -8.24 -3.49
C CYS A 60 -3.80 -9.60 -3.53
N ARG A 61 -3.63 -10.35 -4.62
CA ARG A 61 -4.25 -11.70 -4.79
C ARG A 61 -3.62 -12.81 -3.92
N THR A 62 -2.54 -12.51 -3.18
CA THR A 62 -1.71 -13.51 -2.50
C THR A 62 -2.08 -13.71 -1.03
N LYS A 63 -2.07 -14.95 -0.54
CA LYS A 63 -2.36 -15.31 0.87
C LYS A 63 -1.26 -14.97 1.89
N SER A 64 -0.09 -14.49 1.44
CA SER A 64 1.03 -14.17 2.34
C SER A 64 0.93 -12.74 2.88
N THR A 65 1.02 -12.57 4.19
CA THR A 65 1.13 -11.26 4.84
C THR A 65 2.45 -10.60 4.47
N ARG A 66 2.40 -9.58 3.60
CA ARG A 66 3.56 -8.80 3.12
C ARG A 66 3.14 -7.37 2.84
N ASN A 67 4.14 -6.50 2.76
CA ASN A 67 3.95 -5.12 2.34
C ASN A 67 3.93 -4.94 0.82
N PRO A 68 3.13 -3.99 0.30
CA PRO A 68 2.11 -3.21 0.99
C PRO A 68 0.86 -4.04 1.35
N LEU A 69 0.24 -3.69 2.47
CA LEU A 69 -0.87 -4.45 3.08
C LEU A 69 -2.16 -4.41 2.27
N TYR A 70 -2.93 -5.49 2.42
CA TYR A 70 -4.35 -5.56 2.12
C TYR A 70 -5.13 -5.47 3.45
N ARG A 71 -6.18 -4.67 3.54
CA ARG A 71 -7.18 -4.79 4.61
C ARG A 71 -8.56 -4.63 4.02
#